data_AF-A0A0K1JED5-F1
#
_entry.id   AF-A0A0K1JED5-F1
#
_cell.length_a   1.000
_cell.length_b   1.000
_cell.length_c   1.000
_cell.angle_alpha   90.00
_cell.angle_beta   90.00
_cell.angle_gamma   90.00
#
_symmetry.space_group_name_H-M   'P 1'
#
loop_
_entity.id
_entity.type
_entity.pdbx_description
1 polymer ?
#
loop_
_entity_poly.entity_id
_entity_poly.type
_entity_poly.pdbx_seq_one_letter_code
_entity_poly.pdbx_strand_id
1 'polypeptide(L)'
;MRVGADTVVPVNEADAKKVLHRYLREVRAALIWKVQGISEYDARRPLAPTGTNLVGLIKHLSIVEAWYLGKTFERPFPEDLPWWDDEDDPQADAWATEDETREQIVDLYRRVGEHADATIEALPLDAPGQVPWWGDDHDVTLHQMLVHVLAETNRHAGHVDILRESVDGATGMSANNSNLPEYDEAGWAAYRTKLEQVARAADPDHAPTDSDEATPAK
;
A
#
# COMPACT_ATOMS: atom_id res chain seq x y z
N MET A 1 -14.22 -24.76 -34.92
CA MET A 1 -15.22 -23.82 -34.38
C MET A 1 -14.44 -22.67 -33.75
N ARG A 2 -14.23 -21.58 -34.52
CA ARG A 2 -13.44 -20.43 -34.09
C ARG A 2 -14.33 -19.55 -33.20
N VAL A 3 -13.87 -19.26 -31.99
CA VAL A 3 -14.47 -18.25 -31.12
C VAL A 3 -14.28 -16.90 -31.81
N GLY A 4 -15.37 -16.17 -32.01
CA GLY A 4 -15.36 -14.89 -32.72
C GLY A 4 -14.50 -13.86 -31.99
N ALA A 5 -13.67 -13.16 -32.77
CA ALA A 5 -13.03 -11.93 -32.35
C ALA A 5 -14.09 -10.83 -32.18
N ASP A 6 -13.81 -9.89 -31.26
CA ASP A 6 -14.48 -8.60 -31.07
C ASP A 6 -15.78 -8.57 -30.26
N THR A 7 -15.81 -9.22 -29.09
CA THR A 7 -16.69 -8.75 -28.01
C THR A 7 -15.91 -7.82 -27.10
N VAL A 8 -15.89 -6.53 -27.42
CA VAL A 8 -15.50 -5.50 -26.44
C VAL A 8 -16.62 -5.47 -25.40
N VAL A 9 -16.31 -5.84 -24.16
CA VAL A 9 -17.24 -5.65 -23.03
C VAL A 9 -17.20 -4.16 -22.69
N PRO A 10 -18.28 -3.39 -22.95
CA PRO A 10 -18.28 -1.96 -22.65
C PRO A 10 -18.18 -1.75 -21.14
N VAL A 11 -17.29 -0.86 -20.72
CA VAL A 11 -17.18 -0.47 -19.32
C VAL A 11 -18.27 0.54 -19.01
N ASN A 12 -19.26 0.12 -18.22
CA ASN A 12 -20.24 1.02 -17.63
C ASN A 12 -19.59 1.77 -16.45
N GLU A 13 -19.80 3.08 -16.37
CA GLU A 13 -19.27 3.95 -15.32
C GLU A 13 -19.60 3.46 -13.90
N ALA A 14 -20.85 3.04 -13.67
CA ALA A 14 -21.27 2.50 -12.38
C ALA A 14 -20.54 1.21 -12.03
N ASP A 15 -20.19 0.41 -13.04
CA ASP A 15 -19.43 -0.83 -12.85
C ASP A 15 -17.94 -0.53 -12.66
N ALA A 16 -17.38 0.46 -13.35
CA ALA A 16 -16.01 0.95 -13.15
C ALA A 16 -15.80 1.45 -11.71
N LYS A 17 -16.73 2.29 -11.22
CA LYS A 17 -16.69 2.82 -9.85
C LYS A 17 -16.72 1.69 -8.81
N LYS A 18 -17.64 0.73 -8.98
CA LYS A 18 -17.74 -0.44 -8.09
C LYS A 18 -16.46 -1.27 -8.09
N VAL A 19 -15.84 -1.46 -9.26
CA VAL A 19 -14.60 -2.23 -9.40
C VAL A 19 -13.45 -1.52 -8.68
N LEU A 20 -13.22 -0.24 -8.96
CA LEU A 20 -12.16 0.55 -8.31
C LEU A 20 -12.34 0.58 -6.79
N HIS A 21 -13.56 0.84 -6.33
CA HIS A 21 -13.88 0.91 -4.91
C HIS A 21 -13.70 -0.44 -4.20
N ARG A 22 -14.12 -1.54 -4.84
CA ARG A 22 -13.88 -2.90 -4.31
C ARG A 22 -12.39 -3.18 -4.16
N TYR A 23 -11.59 -2.94 -5.19
CA TYR A 23 -10.15 -3.20 -5.13
C TYR A 23 -9.45 -2.34 -4.06
N LEU A 24 -9.88 -1.08 -3.88
CA LEU A 24 -9.37 -0.23 -2.82
C LEU A 24 -9.70 -0.79 -1.42
N ARG A 25 -10.95 -1.24 -1.20
CA ARG A 25 -11.34 -1.89 0.06
C ARG A 25 -10.56 -3.18 0.33
N GLU A 26 -10.29 -3.99 -0.70
CA GLU A 26 -9.52 -5.23 -0.59
C GLU A 26 -8.07 -4.95 -0.16
N VAL A 27 -7.38 -3.99 -0.79
CA VAL A 27 -5.99 -3.66 -0.42
C VAL A 27 -5.90 -2.98 0.95
N ARG A 28 -6.87 -2.14 1.35
CA ARG A 28 -6.96 -1.60 2.72
C ARG A 28 -7.04 -2.72 3.77
N ALA A 29 -7.90 -3.71 3.53
CA ALA A 29 -8.05 -4.85 4.44
C ALA A 29 -6.74 -5.67 4.52
N ALA A 30 -6.04 -5.85 3.41
CA ALA A 30 -4.74 -6.52 3.38
C ALA A 30 -3.68 -5.75 4.20
N LEU A 31 -3.58 -4.43 4.02
CA LEU A 31 -2.67 -3.58 4.78
C LEU A 31 -2.91 -3.66 6.29
N ILE A 32 -4.17 -3.60 6.73
CA ILE A 32 -4.54 -3.77 8.14
C ILE A 32 -4.10 -5.14 8.65
N TRP A 33 -4.40 -6.21 7.91
CA TRP A 33 -4.00 -7.56 8.27
C TRP A 33 -2.47 -7.70 8.40
N LYS A 34 -1.71 -7.07 7.49
CA LYS A 34 -0.24 -7.13 7.49
C LYS A 34 0.43 -6.46 8.68
N VAL A 35 -0.26 -5.60 9.40
CA VAL A 35 0.25 -5.00 10.64
C VAL A 35 -0.37 -5.60 11.89
N GLN A 36 -1.18 -6.67 11.79
CA GLN A 36 -1.67 -7.39 12.96
C GLN A 36 -0.60 -8.33 13.54
N GLY A 37 -0.64 -8.55 14.85
CA GLY A 37 0.20 -9.51 15.57
C GLY A 37 1.69 -9.15 15.69
N ILE A 38 2.17 -8.11 15.02
CA ILE A 38 3.54 -7.60 15.14
C ILE A 38 3.73 -6.79 16.43
N SER A 39 4.95 -6.78 16.98
CA SER A 39 5.31 -5.99 18.16
C SER A 39 5.32 -4.47 17.85
N GLU A 40 5.17 -3.62 18.87
CA GLU A 40 5.29 -2.17 18.70
C GLU A 40 6.68 -1.76 18.18
N TYR A 41 7.72 -2.49 18.59
CA TYR A 41 9.09 -2.24 18.12
C TYR A 41 9.25 -2.57 16.64
N ASP A 42 8.88 -3.78 16.21
CA ASP A 42 9.04 -4.21 14.82
C ASP A 42 8.12 -3.43 13.86
N ALA A 43 7.00 -2.91 14.35
CA ALA A 43 6.13 -2.04 13.57
C ALA A 43 6.78 -0.69 13.22
N ARG A 44 7.68 -0.18 14.09
CA ARG A 44 8.27 1.17 14.00
C ARG A 44 9.74 1.21 13.60
N ARG A 45 10.49 0.14 13.86
CA ARG A 45 11.93 0.14 13.56
C ARG A 45 12.16 0.36 12.06
N PRO A 46 13.24 1.05 11.67
CA PRO A 46 13.64 1.14 10.27
C PRO A 46 13.81 -0.26 9.66
N LEU A 47 13.13 -0.52 8.55
CA LEU A 47 13.23 -1.78 7.80
C LEU A 47 13.85 -1.57 6.41
N ALA A 48 14.12 -0.32 6.03
CA ALA A 48 14.85 0.07 4.83
C ALA A 48 15.83 1.22 5.14
N PRO A 49 16.87 1.43 4.32
CA PRO A 49 17.82 2.55 4.50
C PRO A 49 17.17 3.94 4.51
N THR A 50 15.98 4.07 3.92
CA THR A 50 15.16 5.28 3.92
C THR A 50 14.40 5.52 5.22
N GLY A 51 14.50 4.63 6.21
CA GLY A 51 13.72 4.70 7.44
C GLY A 51 12.32 4.12 7.36
N THR A 52 11.90 3.66 6.17
CA THR A 52 10.56 3.11 5.94
C THR A 52 10.29 1.94 6.90
N ASN A 53 9.12 1.99 7.54
CA ASN A 53 8.67 1.02 8.53
C ASN A 53 7.17 0.72 8.32
N LEU A 54 6.67 -0.33 8.96
CA LEU A 54 5.33 -0.87 8.68
C LEU A 54 4.21 0.08 9.11
N VAL A 55 4.28 0.61 10.34
CA VAL A 55 3.20 1.48 10.86
C VAL A 55 3.20 2.85 10.20
N GLY A 56 4.39 3.35 9.83
CA GLY A 56 4.56 4.58 9.09
C GLY A 56 3.87 4.55 7.73
N LEU A 57 3.93 3.43 7.02
CA LEU A 57 3.19 3.25 5.76
C LEU A 57 1.67 3.26 5.95
N ILE A 58 1.15 2.75 7.07
CA ILE A 58 -0.29 2.83 7.37
C ILE A 58 -0.71 4.26 7.69
N LYS A 59 0.10 4.98 8.46
CA LYS A 59 -0.15 6.39 8.79
C LYS A 59 -0.15 7.25 7.53
N HIS A 60 0.86 7.11 6.68
CA HIS A 60 0.98 7.82 5.41
C HIS A 60 -0.27 7.60 4.53
N LEU A 61 -0.69 6.34 4.36
CA LEU A 61 -1.88 6.03 3.57
C LEU A 61 -3.18 6.58 4.18
N SER A 62 -3.24 6.76 5.50
CA SER A 62 -4.36 7.46 6.15
C SER A 62 -4.40 8.93 5.75
N ILE A 63 -3.25 9.58 5.61
CA ILE A 63 -3.17 10.99 5.21
C ILE A 63 -3.51 11.13 3.72
N VAL A 64 -2.91 10.30 2.86
CA VAL A 64 -3.21 10.21 1.42
C VAL A 64 -4.72 10.11 1.16
N GLU A 65 -5.42 9.20 1.84
CA GLU A 65 -6.85 9.02 1.62
C GLU A 65 -7.71 10.17 2.16
N ALA A 66 -7.37 10.71 3.34
CA ALA A 66 -8.06 11.88 3.90
C ALA A 66 -7.95 13.10 2.97
N TRP A 67 -6.85 13.20 2.23
CA TRP A 67 -6.58 14.28 1.28
C TRP A 67 -7.34 14.07 -0.02
N TYR A 68 -6.95 13.04 -0.77
CA TYR A 68 -7.38 12.84 -2.15
C TYR A 68 -8.84 12.40 -2.25
N LEU A 69 -9.39 11.73 -1.23
CA LEU A 69 -10.79 11.29 -1.19
C LEU A 69 -11.62 12.06 -0.15
N GLY A 70 -11.06 13.12 0.43
CA GLY A 70 -11.74 13.99 1.37
C GLY A 70 -11.61 15.46 0.97
N LYS A 71 -10.51 16.12 1.38
CA LYS A 71 -10.28 17.56 1.16
C LYS A 71 -10.38 17.96 -0.31
N THR A 72 -9.89 17.14 -1.23
CA THR A 72 -9.96 17.39 -2.69
C THR A 72 -11.39 17.63 -3.19
N PHE A 73 -12.40 17.07 -2.52
CA PHE A 73 -13.81 17.20 -2.88
C PHE A 73 -14.61 18.04 -1.87
N GLU A 74 -13.95 18.94 -1.13
CA GLU A 74 -14.56 19.78 -0.09
C GLU A 74 -15.22 18.98 1.04
N ARG A 75 -14.71 17.77 1.31
CA ARG A 75 -15.19 16.85 2.35
C ARG A 75 -14.03 16.50 3.28
N PRO A 76 -13.47 17.47 4.05
CA PRO A 76 -12.32 17.19 4.90
C PRO A 76 -12.67 16.13 5.95
N PHE A 77 -11.69 15.27 6.28
CA PHE A 77 -11.81 14.36 7.42
C PHE A 77 -12.01 15.18 8.71
N PRO A 78 -12.93 14.80 9.61
CA PRO A 78 -13.34 15.66 10.72
C PRO A 78 -12.36 15.70 11.90
N GLU A 79 -11.44 14.75 12.01
CA GLU A 79 -10.42 14.74 13.06
C GLU A 79 -9.20 15.56 12.62
N ASP A 80 -8.52 16.13 13.61
CA ASP A 80 -7.26 16.84 13.37
C ASP A 80 -6.14 15.85 13.02
N LEU A 81 -5.39 16.18 11.97
CA LEU A 81 -4.27 15.39 11.47
C LEU A 81 -3.04 16.31 11.45
N PRO A 82 -2.37 16.53 12.60
CA PRO A 82 -1.36 17.57 12.74
C PRO A 82 -0.12 17.37 11.85
N TRP A 83 0.11 16.14 11.40
CA TRP A 83 1.20 15.76 10.49
C TRP A 83 0.93 16.13 9.03
N TRP A 84 -0.28 16.61 8.74
CA TRP A 84 -0.72 16.98 7.39
C TRP A 84 0.19 18.03 6.78
N ASP A 85 0.39 19.14 7.48
CA ASP A 85 1.08 20.34 6.99
C ASP A 85 2.33 20.62 7.84
N ASP A 86 3.02 19.57 8.31
CA ASP A 86 4.26 19.74 9.07
C ASP A 86 5.42 20.13 8.12
N GLU A 87 5.69 21.43 8.05
CA GLU A 87 6.78 21.99 7.23
C GLU A 87 8.18 21.69 7.81
N ASP A 88 8.27 21.33 9.09
CA ASP A 88 9.53 21.08 9.79
C ASP A 88 10.02 19.63 9.61
N ASP A 89 9.11 18.68 9.36
CA ASP A 89 9.41 17.28 9.03
C ASP A 89 8.69 16.79 7.76
N PRO A 90 9.40 16.67 6.61
CA PRO A 90 8.81 16.18 5.36
C PRO A 90 8.41 14.70 5.38
N GLN A 91 8.61 14.00 6.50
CA GLN A 91 8.21 12.61 6.73
C GLN A 91 7.26 12.46 7.92
N ALA A 92 6.69 13.55 8.46
CA ALA A 92 5.85 13.52 9.67
C ALA A 92 4.67 12.53 9.62
N ASP A 93 4.16 12.24 8.42
CA ASP A 93 3.09 11.27 8.17
C ASP A 93 3.58 9.83 7.96
N ALA A 94 4.88 9.60 7.83
CA ALA A 94 5.50 8.31 7.49
C ALA A 94 6.18 7.60 8.68
N TRP A 95 5.91 8.05 9.92
CA TRP A 95 6.36 7.37 11.15
C TRP A 95 5.40 7.62 12.34
N ALA A 96 5.53 6.76 13.36
CA ALA A 96 4.76 6.86 14.60
C ALA A 96 5.66 7.27 15.76
N THR A 97 5.19 8.21 16.58
CA THR A 97 5.82 8.62 17.84
C THR A 97 5.80 7.52 18.88
N GLU A 98 6.50 7.74 20.00
CA GLU A 98 6.48 6.85 21.18
C GLU A 98 5.12 6.79 21.88
N ASP A 99 4.30 7.84 21.74
CA ASP A 99 2.98 7.96 22.37
C ASP A 99 1.85 7.42 21.47
N GLU A 100 2.07 7.36 20.16
CA GLU A 100 1.14 6.72 19.22
C GLU A 100 1.31 5.21 19.27
N THR A 101 0.22 4.45 19.46
CA THR A 101 0.23 2.99 19.36
C THR A 101 -0.08 2.53 17.94
N ARG A 102 0.32 1.29 17.61
CA ARG A 102 -0.02 0.67 16.34
C ARG A 102 -1.54 0.60 16.15
N GLU A 103 -2.27 0.23 17.19
CA GLU A 103 -3.73 0.14 17.16
C GLU A 103 -4.37 1.50 16.87
N GLN A 104 -3.87 2.58 17.46
CA GLN A 104 -4.39 3.93 17.19
C GLN A 104 -4.24 4.32 15.72
N ILE A 105 -3.10 4.02 15.11
CA ILE A 105 -2.84 4.30 13.69
C ILE A 105 -3.70 3.42 12.78
N VAL A 106 -3.86 2.13 13.12
CA VAL A 106 -4.75 1.23 12.37
C VAL A 106 -6.21 1.68 12.49
N ASP A 107 -6.64 2.13 13.67
CA ASP A 107 -8.01 2.63 13.87
C ASP A 107 -8.22 3.96 13.15
N LEU A 108 -7.22 4.84 13.10
CA LEU A 108 -7.25 6.03 12.25
C LEU A 108 -7.44 5.64 10.78
N TYR A 109 -6.64 4.68 10.28
CA TYR A 109 -6.75 4.24 8.89
C TYR A 109 -8.14 3.68 8.55
N ARG A 110 -8.78 2.97 9.50
CA ARG A 110 -10.17 2.52 9.34
C ARG A 110 -11.15 3.71 9.23
N ARG A 111 -11.06 4.68 10.15
CA ARG A 111 -11.97 5.84 10.16
C ARG A 111 -11.78 6.71 8.91
N VAL A 112 -10.55 6.91 8.46
CA VAL A 112 -10.28 7.57 7.18
C VAL A 112 -10.86 6.77 6.02
N GLY A 113 -10.67 5.44 6.01
CA GLY A 113 -11.23 4.58 4.97
C GLY A 113 -12.76 4.66 4.89
N GLU A 114 -13.44 4.73 6.03
CA GLU A 114 -14.90 4.94 6.12
C GLU A 114 -15.32 6.32 5.57
N HIS A 115 -14.55 7.36 5.88
CA HIS A 115 -14.77 8.71 5.36
C HIS A 115 -14.58 8.78 3.83
N ALA A 116 -13.49 8.18 3.34
CA ALA A 116 -13.21 8.07 1.92
C ALA A 116 -14.30 7.26 1.19
N ASP A 117 -14.79 6.18 1.79
CA ASP A 117 -15.91 5.39 1.28
C ASP A 117 -17.18 6.24 1.14
N ALA A 118 -17.49 7.07 2.14
CA ALA A 118 -18.64 7.97 2.09
C ALA A 118 -18.52 9.01 0.97
N THR A 119 -17.33 9.55 0.71
CA THR A 119 -17.09 10.43 -0.44
C THR A 119 -17.24 9.69 -1.77
N ILE A 120 -16.63 8.51 -1.89
CA ILE A 120 -16.74 7.69 -3.10
C ILE A 120 -18.21 7.39 -3.36
N GLU A 121 -18.98 6.94 -2.39
CA GLU A 121 -20.39 6.59 -2.57
C GLU A 121 -21.25 7.80 -2.99
N ALA A 122 -21.01 8.97 -2.41
CA ALA A 122 -21.81 10.17 -2.64
C ALA A 122 -21.61 10.84 -4.00
N LEU A 123 -20.43 10.73 -4.62
CA LEU A 123 -20.06 11.52 -5.80
C LEU A 123 -20.02 10.68 -7.09
N PRO A 124 -20.44 11.20 -8.26
CA PRO A 124 -20.21 10.53 -9.55
C PRO A 124 -18.72 10.52 -9.92
N LEU A 125 -18.31 9.69 -10.88
CA LEU A 125 -16.88 9.55 -11.23
C LEU A 125 -16.29 10.82 -11.87
N ASP A 126 -17.12 11.62 -12.51
CA ASP A 126 -16.76 12.91 -13.12
C ASP A 126 -16.87 14.11 -12.16
N ALA A 127 -17.18 13.86 -10.87
CA ALA A 127 -17.25 14.93 -9.87
C ALA A 127 -15.92 15.70 -9.82
N PRO A 128 -15.94 17.04 -9.97
CA PRO A 128 -14.73 17.83 -9.95
C PRO A 128 -14.17 17.93 -8.54
N GLY A 129 -12.85 17.97 -8.44
CA GLY A 129 -12.10 18.24 -7.22
C GLY A 129 -10.82 19.01 -7.53
N GLN A 130 -10.15 19.50 -6.50
CA GLN A 130 -8.91 20.24 -6.64
C GLN A 130 -7.81 19.70 -5.71
N VAL A 131 -6.60 19.55 -6.25
CA VAL A 131 -5.40 19.13 -5.52
C VAL A 131 -4.40 20.29 -5.52
N PRO A 132 -4.43 21.20 -4.53
CA PRO A 132 -3.70 22.46 -4.57
C PRO A 132 -2.18 22.33 -4.75
N TRP A 133 -1.59 21.22 -4.27
CA TRP A 133 -0.13 20.99 -4.36
C TRP A 133 0.34 20.39 -5.70
N TRP A 134 -0.56 20.15 -6.66
CA TRP A 134 -0.18 19.67 -8.01
C TRP A 134 0.10 20.80 -9.01
N GLY A 135 0.07 22.06 -8.57
CA GLY A 135 0.39 23.21 -9.42
C GLY A 135 -0.68 23.44 -10.49
N ASP A 136 -0.26 23.59 -11.76
CA ASP A 136 -1.18 23.93 -12.85
C ASP A 136 -2.17 22.80 -13.20
N ASP A 137 -1.83 21.54 -12.89
CA ASP A 137 -2.67 20.35 -13.13
C ASP A 137 -3.49 19.96 -11.87
N HIS A 138 -3.98 20.95 -11.11
CA HIS A 138 -4.69 20.72 -9.84
C HIS A 138 -6.16 20.31 -10.01
N ASP A 139 -6.79 20.58 -11.15
CA ASP A 139 -8.18 20.18 -11.40
C ASP A 139 -8.26 18.69 -11.74
N VAL A 140 -9.04 17.96 -10.96
CA VAL A 140 -9.16 16.50 -11.05
C VAL A 140 -10.62 16.05 -11.01
N THR A 141 -10.83 14.78 -11.28
CA THR A 141 -12.11 14.07 -11.11
C THR A 141 -11.98 13.00 -10.04
N LEU A 142 -13.11 12.58 -9.46
CA LEU A 142 -13.15 11.43 -8.54
C LEU A 142 -12.55 10.17 -9.18
N HIS A 143 -12.74 9.96 -10.48
CA HIS A 143 -12.12 8.87 -11.20
C HIS A 143 -10.58 8.93 -11.15
N GLN A 144 -9.99 10.08 -11.45
CA GLN A 144 -8.54 10.27 -11.38
C GLN A 144 -8.01 10.05 -9.97
N MET A 145 -8.73 10.53 -8.95
CA MET A 145 -8.33 10.33 -7.54
C MET A 145 -8.46 8.88 -7.08
N LEU A 146 -9.52 8.17 -7.49
CA LEU A 146 -9.66 6.74 -7.22
C LEU A 146 -8.53 5.92 -7.84
N VAL A 147 -8.14 6.22 -9.08
CA VAL A 147 -7.01 5.55 -9.75
C VAL A 147 -5.70 5.89 -9.05
N HIS A 148 -5.47 7.17 -8.72
CA HIS A 148 -4.27 7.64 -8.04
C HIS A 148 -4.08 6.94 -6.69
N VAL A 149 -5.09 7.04 -5.80
CA VAL A 149 -5.06 6.42 -4.48
C VAL A 149 -4.95 4.91 -4.58
N LEU A 150 -5.70 4.25 -5.47
CA LEU A 150 -5.56 2.80 -5.63
C LEU A 150 -4.14 2.38 -6.05
N ALA A 151 -3.51 3.13 -6.95
CA ALA A 151 -2.14 2.85 -7.39
C ALA A 151 -1.12 3.09 -6.26
N GLU A 152 -1.29 4.16 -5.50
CA GLU A 152 -0.47 4.49 -4.33
C GLU A 152 -0.59 3.43 -3.24
N THR A 153 -1.82 3.10 -2.84
CA THR A 153 -2.11 2.07 -1.82
C THR A 153 -1.56 0.70 -2.22
N ASN A 154 -1.66 0.30 -3.50
CA ASN A 154 -1.07 -0.97 -3.96
C ASN A 154 0.47 -0.93 -4.02
N ARG A 155 1.07 0.20 -4.40
CA ARG A 155 2.54 0.36 -4.36
C ARG A 155 3.05 0.19 -2.92
N HIS A 156 2.38 0.81 -1.94
CA HIS A 156 2.76 0.67 -0.54
C HIS A 156 2.39 -0.69 0.06
N ALA A 157 1.33 -1.36 -0.40
CA ALA A 157 1.05 -2.74 -0.04
C ALA A 157 2.20 -3.68 -0.44
N GLY A 158 2.78 -3.49 -1.63
CA GLY A 158 3.98 -4.23 -2.04
C GLY A 158 5.20 -3.94 -1.16
N HIS A 159 5.38 -2.70 -0.68
CA HIS A 159 6.41 -2.41 0.31
C HIS A 159 6.14 -3.14 1.63
N VAL A 160 4.90 -3.05 2.15
CA VAL A 160 4.48 -3.72 3.38
C VAL A 160 4.69 -5.23 3.30
N ASP A 161 4.43 -5.86 2.15
CA ASP A 161 4.67 -7.29 1.93
C ASP A 161 6.13 -7.68 2.23
N ILE A 162 7.08 -7.00 1.58
CA ILE A 162 8.51 -7.31 1.72
C ILE A 162 9.04 -6.94 3.11
N LEU A 163 8.59 -5.81 3.66
CA LEU A 163 9.00 -5.40 5.01
C LEU A 163 8.48 -6.38 6.06
N ARG A 164 7.24 -6.87 5.93
CA ARG A 164 6.67 -7.85 6.86
C ARG A 164 7.38 -9.19 6.74
N GLU A 165 7.63 -9.67 5.53
CA GLU A 165 8.39 -10.90 5.29
C GLU A 165 9.78 -10.83 5.95
N SER A 166 10.44 -9.66 5.91
CA SER A 166 11.75 -9.44 6.55
C SER A 166 11.73 -9.37 8.08
N VAL A 167 10.54 -9.26 8.69
CA VAL A 167 10.38 -9.20 10.15
C VAL A 167 10.16 -10.58 10.74
N ASP A 168 9.22 -11.34 10.19
CA ASP A 168 8.78 -12.62 10.77
C ASP A 168 8.43 -13.70 9.72
N GLY A 169 8.82 -13.49 8.46
CA GLY A 169 8.55 -14.41 7.36
C GLY A 169 7.08 -14.46 6.91
N ALA A 170 6.18 -13.62 7.46
CA ALA A 170 4.77 -13.65 7.09
C ALA A 170 4.55 -13.08 5.68
N THR A 171 4.08 -13.93 4.77
CA THR A 171 3.79 -13.61 3.37
C THR A 171 2.28 -13.61 3.08
N GLY A 172 1.88 -13.17 1.89
CA GLY A 172 0.54 -13.37 1.36
C GLY A 172 -0.17 -12.10 0.89
N MET A 173 -1.12 -12.23 -0.03
CA MET A 173 -1.95 -11.11 -0.52
C MET A 173 -3.05 -10.72 0.47
N SER A 174 -3.64 -11.68 1.17
CA SER A 174 -4.62 -11.47 2.24
C SER A 174 -4.62 -12.64 3.23
N ALA A 175 -5.36 -12.52 4.33
CA ALA A 175 -5.44 -13.55 5.37
C ALA A 175 -5.81 -14.96 4.85
N ASN A 176 -6.56 -15.04 3.74
CA ASN A 176 -7.01 -16.30 3.15
C ASN A 176 -6.46 -16.55 1.74
N ASN A 177 -5.51 -15.73 1.28
CA ASN A 177 -4.92 -15.86 -0.04
C ASN A 177 -3.44 -15.51 0.02
N SER A 178 -2.57 -16.54 -0.04
CA SER A 178 -1.13 -16.28 -0.14
C SER A 178 -0.78 -15.64 -1.49
N ASN A 179 -1.50 -15.96 -2.57
CA ASN A 179 -1.10 -15.64 -3.94
C ASN A 179 0.33 -16.10 -4.27
N LEU A 180 0.80 -17.16 -3.60
CA LEU A 180 2.12 -17.75 -3.77
C LEU A 180 2.01 -19.24 -4.11
N PRO A 181 3.00 -19.82 -4.82
CA PRO A 181 3.12 -21.26 -4.99
C PRO A 181 3.13 -22.00 -3.65
N GLU A 182 2.54 -23.18 -3.63
CA GLU A 182 2.55 -24.06 -2.46
C GLU A 182 3.92 -24.74 -2.33
N TYR A 183 4.84 -24.09 -1.58
CA TYR A 183 6.10 -24.67 -1.15
C TYR A 183 6.18 -24.73 0.37
N ASP A 184 6.79 -25.79 0.90
CA ASP A 184 7.25 -25.84 2.27
C ASP A 184 8.58 -25.07 2.43
N GLU A 185 9.10 -25.01 3.65
CA GLU A 185 10.36 -24.30 3.95
C GLU A 185 11.53 -24.82 3.09
N ALA A 186 11.61 -26.13 2.88
CA ALA A 186 12.66 -26.76 2.07
C ALA A 186 12.50 -26.41 0.57
N GLY A 187 11.27 -26.39 0.07
CA GLY A 187 10.93 -25.97 -1.29
C GLY A 187 11.33 -24.52 -1.55
N TRP A 188 11.01 -23.61 -0.63
CA TRP A 188 11.44 -22.22 -0.72
C TRP A 188 12.97 -22.08 -0.68
N ALA A 189 13.66 -22.80 0.20
CA ALA A 189 15.13 -22.78 0.26
C ALA A 189 15.78 -23.28 -1.04
N ALA A 190 15.26 -24.37 -1.62
CA ALA A 190 15.71 -24.88 -2.90
C ALA A 190 15.44 -23.90 -4.06
N TYR A 191 14.27 -23.25 -4.05
CA TYR A 191 13.92 -22.24 -5.05
C TYR A 191 14.85 -21.03 -4.98
N ARG A 192 15.14 -20.51 -3.78
CA ARG A 192 16.12 -19.41 -3.60
C ARG A 192 17.51 -19.81 -4.09
N THR A 193 17.97 -21.02 -3.78
CA THR A 193 19.26 -21.53 -4.25
C THR A 193 19.34 -21.57 -5.77
N LYS A 194 18.26 -22.00 -6.43
CA LYS A 194 18.16 -21.98 -7.89
C LYS A 194 18.24 -20.56 -8.45
N LEU A 195 17.55 -19.59 -7.85
CA LEU A 195 17.58 -18.20 -8.31
C LEU A 195 18.98 -17.58 -8.16
N GLU A 196 19.66 -17.86 -7.05
CA GLU A 196 21.03 -17.42 -6.81
C GLU A 196 22.01 -17.96 -7.86
N GLN A 197 21.89 -19.25 -8.20
CA GLN A 197 22.69 -19.87 -9.26
C GLN A 197 22.44 -19.21 -10.62
N VAL A 198 21.19 -18.87 -10.93
CA VAL A 198 20.83 -18.17 -12.17
C VAL A 198 21.42 -16.76 -12.20
N ALA A 199 21.34 -16.01 -11.09
CA ALA A 199 21.91 -14.67 -10.99
C ALA A 199 23.42 -14.68 -11.21
N ARG A 200 24.15 -15.58 -10.54
CA ARG A 200 25.61 -15.74 -10.73
C ARG A 200 26.00 -16.15 -12.14
N ALA A 201 25.20 -17.00 -12.77
CA ALA A 201 25.46 -17.40 -14.16
C ALA A 201 25.23 -16.24 -15.16
N ALA A 202 24.36 -15.28 -14.83
CA ALA A 202 24.09 -14.11 -15.66
C ALA A 202 25.22 -13.07 -15.59
N ASP A 203 25.94 -13.00 -14.47
CA ASP A 203 27.13 -12.16 -14.29
C ASP A 203 28.28 -12.97 -13.64
N PRO A 204 29.02 -13.77 -14.43
CA PRO A 204 30.07 -14.65 -13.91
C PRO A 204 31.25 -13.91 -13.26
N ASP A 205 31.41 -12.62 -13.58
CA ASP A 205 32.47 -11.77 -13.04
C ASP A 205 32.03 -10.99 -11.79
N HIS A 206 30.77 -11.13 -11.35
CA HIS A 206 30.25 -10.53 -10.12
C HIS A 206 31.02 -11.05 -8.91
N ALA A 207 31.80 -10.16 -8.28
CA ALA A 207 32.49 -10.47 -7.04
C ALA A 207 31.45 -10.62 -5.91
N PRO A 208 31.48 -11.69 -5.11
CA PRO A 208 30.61 -11.81 -3.96
C PRO A 208 30.77 -10.60 -3.03
N THR A 209 29.65 -10.03 -2.64
CA THR A 209 29.57 -8.94 -1.66
C THR A 209 29.08 -9.49 -0.30
N ASP A 210 29.31 -8.75 0.78
CA ASP A 210 28.80 -9.11 2.11
C ASP A 210 27.26 -9.30 2.13
N SER A 211 26.53 -8.60 1.23
CA SER A 211 25.09 -8.79 1.04
C SER A 211 24.73 -10.10 0.34
N ASP A 212 25.63 -10.69 -0.45
CA ASP A 212 25.39 -11.97 -1.15
C ASP A 212 25.57 -13.18 -0.21
N GLU A 213 26.27 -13.00 0.92
CA GLU A 213 26.48 -14.01 1.95
C GLU A 213 25.53 -13.88 3.15
N ALA A 214 24.84 -12.73 3.26
CA ALA A 214 23.83 -12.52 4.28
C ALA A 214 22.68 -13.51 4.09
N THR A 215 22.59 -14.50 4.99
CA THR A 215 21.41 -15.36 5.05
C THR A 215 20.21 -14.47 5.42
N PRO A 216 19.12 -14.47 4.64
CA PRO A 216 17.94 -13.68 4.98
C PRO A 216 17.52 -14.03 6.41
N ALA A 217 17.22 -13.01 7.22
CA ALA A 217 16.77 -13.19 8.59
C ALA A 217 15.62 -14.21 8.63
N LYS A 218 15.72 -15.15 9.55
CA LYS A 218 14.67 -16.15 9.82
C LYS A 218 13.45 -15.51 10.45
#